data_AF-A0A7X3S9L1-F1
#
_entry.id   AF-A0A7X3S9L1-F1
#
_cell.length_a   1.000
_cell.length_b   1.000
_cell.length_c   1.000
_cell.angle_alpha   90.00
_cell.angle_beta   90.00
_cell.angle_gamma   90.00
#
_symmetry.space_group_name_H-M   'P 1'
#
loop_
_entity.id
_entity.type
_entity.pdbx_description
1 polymer ?
#
loop_
_entity_poly.entity_id
_entity_poly.type
_entity_poly.pdbx_seq_one_letter_code
_entity_poly.pdbx_strand_id
1 'polypeptide(L)'
;MRKPVIALALALSFSFPAEAAQAAEFFMISRHVDGVFYASHRIYTEKARGLYNVEFCGRRYWTRPRTIAWMRWEVEHGRRVTLEFDQGSGWRRACLNPQEQVSLQDIGIEEDYVVVMRLDDGEIEYQQRFRELKKAFNRYGNSGEQSSTYHAK
;
A
#
# COMPACT_ATOMS: atom_id res chain seq x y z
N MET A 1 77.00 24.18 -10.67
CA MET A 1 75.74 24.76 -10.14
C MET A 1 74.60 24.43 -11.11
N ARG A 2 73.67 23.54 -10.74
CA ARG A 2 72.49 23.17 -11.55
C ARG A 2 71.25 23.40 -10.69
N LYS A 3 70.34 24.26 -11.15
CA LYS A 3 69.09 24.61 -10.45
C LYS A 3 68.01 23.56 -10.78
N PRO A 4 67.28 23.00 -9.80
CA PRO A 4 66.14 22.15 -10.09
C PRO A 4 64.90 23.00 -10.41
N VAL A 5 64.23 22.68 -11.51
CA VAL A 5 62.92 23.21 -11.90
C VAL A 5 61.86 22.39 -11.16
N ILE A 6 61.07 23.05 -10.31
CA ILE A 6 59.94 22.42 -9.61
C ILE A 6 58.73 22.50 -10.54
N ALA A 7 58.29 21.34 -11.04
CA ALA A 7 57.05 21.23 -11.81
C ALA A 7 55.86 21.13 -10.86
N LEU A 8 55.00 22.15 -10.89
CA LEU A 8 53.76 22.22 -10.11
C LEU A 8 52.67 21.44 -10.85
N ALA A 9 52.36 20.23 -10.39
CA ALA A 9 51.27 19.42 -10.93
C ALA A 9 49.93 19.90 -10.36
N LEU A 10 49.12 20.54 -11.20
CA LEU A 10 47.74 20.93 -10.89
C LEU A 10 46.86 19.66 -10.86
N ALA A 11 46.42 19.22 -9.68
CA ALA A 11 45.45 18.15 -9.55
C ALA A 11 44.05 18.68 -9.89
N LEU A 12 43.52 18.29 -11.06
CA LEU A 12 42.11 18.52 -11.40
C LEU A 12 41.23 17.51 -10.65
N SER A 13 40.54 17.98 -9.62
CA SER A 13 39.52 17.23 -8.90
C SER A 13 38.27 17.07 -9.79
N PHE A 14 38.10 15.89 -10.40
CA PHE A 14 36.84 15.51 -11.05
C PHE A 14 35.79 15.23 -9.97
N SER A 15 34.91 16.21 -9.71
CA SER A 15 33.69 15.99 -8.95
C SER A 15 32.70 15.22 -9.83
N PHE A 16 32.61 13.90 -9.64
CA PHE A 16 31.51 13.12 -10.21
C PHE A 16 30.20 13.55 -9.53
N PRO A 17 29.14 13.91 -10.27
CA PRO A 17 27.85 14.12 -9.64
C PRO A 17 27.40 12.80 -9.02
N ALA A 18 27.10 12.81 -7.73
CA ALA A 18 26.43 11.71 -7.08
C ALA A 18 25.02 11.65 -7.64
N GLU A 19 24.77 10.70 -8.54
CA GLU A 19 23.44 10.42 -9.05
C GLU A 19 22.59 9.95 -7.86
N ALA A 20 21.67 10.81 -7.41
CA ALA A 20 20.80 10.50 -6.29
C ALA A 20 20.01 9.25 -6.65
N ALA A 21 20.23 8.16 -5.91
CA ALA A 21 19.49 6.91 -6.10
C ALA A 21 17.99 7.21 -6.01
N GLN A 22 17.28 7.14 -7.14
CA GLN A 22 15.83 7.30 -7.16
C GLN A 22 15.22 6.20 -6.31
N ALA A 23 14.34 6.59 -5.37
CA ALA A 23 13.61 5.63 -4.55
C ALA A 23 12.78 4.73 -5.48
N ALA A 24 12.97 3.42 -5.37
CA ALA A 24 12.24 2.46 -6.19
C ALA A 24 10.73 2.58 -5.94
N GLU A 25 9.95 2.75 -7.01
CA GLU A 25 8.49 2.78 -6.93
C GLU A 25 7.93 1.36 -7.00
N PHE A 26 6.98 1.05 -6.11
CA PHE A 26 6.38 -0.28 -6.03
C PHE A 26 4.98 -0.27 -6.64
N PHE A 27 4.67 -1.33 -7.39
CA PHE A 27 3.39 -1.52 -8.04
C PHE A 27 2.90 -2.94 -7.85
N MET A 28 1.62 -3.06 -7.54
CA MET A 28 0.89 -4.29 -7.71
C MET A 28 0.54 -4.43 -9.19
N ILE A 29 1.02 -5.47 -9.85
CA ILE A 29 0.87 -5.70 -11.28
C ILE A 29 -0.01 -6.92 -11.51
N SER A 30 -1.04 -6.76 -12.34
CA SER A 30 -1.86 -7.86 -12.86
C SER A 30 -1.44 -8.19 -14.30
N ARG A 31 -1.30 -9.49 -14.59
CA ARG A 31 -1.03 -10.03 -15.92
C ARG A 31 -1.99 -11.15 -16.27
N HIS A 32 -2.28 -11.29 -17.55
CA HIS A 32 -2.93 -12.49 -18.10
C HIS A 32 -2.04 -13.73 -17.90
N VAL A 33 -2.61 -14.91 -18.15
CA VAL A 33 -1.90 -16.20 -17.99
C VAL A 33 -0.69 -16.35 -18.90
N ASP A 34 -0.69 -15.66 -20.04
CA ASP A 34 0.41 -15.57 -21.00
C ASP A 34 1.50 -14.55 -20.61
N GLY A 35 1.32 -13.85 -19.48
CA GLY A 35 2.26 -12.84 -18.98
C GLY A 35 2.05 -11.44 -19.57
N VAL A 36 1.04 -11.21 -20.41
CA VAL A 36 0.72 -9.88 -20.93
C VAL A 36 0.18 -8.99 -19.80
N PHE A 37 0.70 -7.76 -19.72
CA PHE A 37 0.25 -6.76 -18.76
C PHE A 37 -1.25 -6.45 -18.93
N TYR A 38 -1.97 -6.38 -17.80
CA TYR A 38 -3.39 -6.02 -17.78
C TYR A 38 -3.63 -4.70 -17.05
N ALA A 39 -3.17 -4.58 -15.80
CA ALA A 39 -3.40 -3.39 -14.98
C ALA A 39 -2.37 -3.28 -13.84
N SER A 40 -2.24 -2.09 -13.26
CA SER A 40 -1.37 -1.85 -12.11
C SER A 40 -1.95 -0.88 -11.09
N HIS A 41 -1.61 -1.08 -9.82
CA HIS A 41 -1.93 -0.20 -8.71
C HIS A 41 -0.62 0.18 -7.99
N ARG A 42 -0.45 1.47 -7.66
CA ARG A 42 0.72 1.92 -6.90
C ARG A 42 0.66 1.43 -5.45
N ILE A 43 1.81 0.99 -4.93
CA ILE A 43 2.04 0.61 -3.54
C ILE A 43 3.06 1.57 -2.94
N TYR A 44 2.84 1.97 -1.70
CA TYR A 44 3.66 2.98 -1.03
C TYR A 44 4.53 2.34 0.04
N THR A 45 5.75 2.86 0.20
CA THR A 45 6.67 2.48 1.29
C THR A 45 6.48 3.36 2.53
N GLU A 46 5.72 4.44 2.40
CA GLU A 46 5.47 5.43 3.44
C GLU A 46 3.97 5.59 3.71
N LYS A 47 3.65 5.95 4.95
CA LYS A 47 2.27 6.18 5.39
C LYS A 47 1.72 7.46 4.77
N ALA A 48 0.50 7.40 4.24
CA ALA A 48 -0.27 8.57 3.85
C ALA A 48 -1.72 8.42 4.31
N ARG A 49 -2.49 9.51 4.24
CA ARG A 49 -3.92 9.48 4.57
C ARG A 49 -4.66 8.50 3.66
N GLY A 50 -5.54 7.69 4.25
CA GLY A 50 -6.35 6.70 3.52
C GLY A 50 -5.58 5.44 3.10
N LEU A 51 -4.32 5.29 3.51
CA LEU A 51 -3.55 4.08 3.28
C LEU A 51 -3.51 3.21 4.54
N TYR A 52 -3.62 1.90 4.33
CA TYR A 52 -3.58 0.88 5.37
C TYR A 52 -2.24 0.18 5.36
N ASN A 53 -1.77 -0.15 6.56
CA ASN A 53 -0.55 -0.92 6.73
C ASN A 53 -0.80 -2.36 6.30
N VAL A 54 0.09 -2.88 5.47
CA VAL A 54 0.03 -4.27 5.01
C VAL A 54 1.44 -4.85 4.97
N GLU A 55 1.53 -6.17 5.08
CA GLU A 55 2.79 -6.88 4.94
C GLU A 55 2.74 -7.81 3.73
N PHE A 56 3.67 -7.64 2.80
CA PHE A 56 3.85 -8.52 1.66
C PHE A 56 5.26 -9.08 1.69
N CYS A 57 5.36 -10.42 1.70
CA CYS A 57 6.61 -11.17 1.71
C CYS A 57 7.58 -10.69 2.81
N GLY A 58 7.06 -10.48 4.03
CA GLY A 58 7.87 -10.04 5.19
C GLY A 58 8.26 -8.56 5.18
N ARG A 59 7.72 -7.76 4.26
CA ARG A 59 8.03 -6.33 4.14
C ARG A 59 6.77 -5.50 4.26
N ARG A 60 6.87 -4.43 5.04
CA ARG A 60 5.78 -3.50 5.30
C ARG A 60 5.59 -2.54 4.13
N TYR A 61 4.33 -2.35 3.74
CA TYR A 61 3.87 -1.41 2.73
C TYR A 61 2.60 -0.68 3.20
N TRP A 62 2.19 0.28 2.39
CA TRP A 62 0.98 1.07 2.57
C TRP A 62 0.17 1.05 1.28
N THR A 63 -1.11 0.70 1.36
CA THR A 63 -1.99 0.60 0.18
C THR A 63 -3.43 0.99 0.49
N ARG A 64 -4.20 1.25 -0.56
CA ARG A 64 -5.63 1.54 -0.45
C ARG A 64 -6.42 0.23 -0.29
N PRO A 65 -7.56 0.26 0.43
CA PRO A 65 -8.47 -0.89 0.50
C PRO A 65 -8.87 -1.43 -0.86
N ARG A 66 -9.14 -0.52 -1.80
CA ARG A 66 -9.49 -0.86 -3.18
C ARG A 66 -8.42 -1.69 -3.86
N THR A 67 -7.14 -1.47 -3.58
CA THR A 67 -6.06 -2.29 -4.14
C THR A 67 -6.12 -3.72 -3.61
N ILE A 68 -6.40 -3.91 -2.31
CA ILE A 68 -6.55 -5.25 -1.72
C ILE A 68 -7.75 -5.98 -2.31
N ALA A 69 -8.89 -5.30 -2.42
CA ALA A 69 -10.08 -5.83 -3.07
C ALA A 69 -9.82 -6.19 -4.55
N TRP A 70 -9.12 -5.32 -5.27
CA TRP A 70 -8.75 -5.51 -6.67
C TRP A 70 -7.84 -6.72 -6.87
N MET A 71 -6.83 -6.94 -6.01
CA MET A 71 -5.97 -8.13 -6.11
C MET A 71 -6.80 -9.42 -6.08
N ARG A 72 -7.79 -9.49 -5.18
CA ARG A 72 -8.68 -10.64 -5.06
C ARG A 72 -9.52 -10.81 -6.34
N TRP A 73 -10.12 -9.72 -6.82
CA TRP A 73 -10.89 -9.71 -8.06
C TRP A 73 -10.08 -10.23 -9.25
N GLU A 74 -8.85 -9.75 -9.44
CA GLU A 74 -8.00 -10.15 -10.56
C GLU A 74 -7.69 -11.66 -10.56
N VAL A 75 -7.37 -12.22 -9.40
CA VAL A 75 -7.08 -13.66 -9.27
C VAL A 75 -8.33 -14.51 -9.50
N GLU A 76 -9.50 -14.09 -9.03
CA GLU A 76 -10.76 -14.78 -9.31
C GLU A 76 -11.14 -14.73 -10.80
N HIS A 77 -10.66 -13.74 -11.54
CA HIS A 77 -10.82 -13.63 -12.99
C HIS A 77 -9.66 -14.26 -13.78
N GLY A 78 -8.90 -15.16 -13.15
CA GLY A 78 -7.89 -15.98 -13.80
C GLY A 78 -6.60 -15.25 -14.14
N ARG A 79 -6.34 -14.09 -13.54
CA ARG A 79 -5.10 -13.32 -13.74
C ARG A 79 -4.10 -13.58 -12.63
N ARG A 80 -2.85 -13.25 -12.91
CA ARG A 80 -1.74 -13.34 -11.96
C ARG A 80 -1.43 -11.96 -11.42
N VAL A 81 -1.37 -11.84 -10.10
CA VAL A 81 -1.03 -10.60 -9.41
C VAL A 81 0.32 -10.75 -8.72
N THR A 82 1.21 -9.77 -8.90
CA THR A 82 2.55 -9.75 -8.31
C THR A 82 2.91 -8.34 -7.84
N LEU A 83 3.65 -8.22 -6.73
CA LEU A 83 4.24 -6.93 -6.33
C LEU A 83 5.60 -6.78 -7.00
N GLU A 84 5.80 -5.69 -7.72
CA GLU A 84 7.01 -5.41 -8.51
C GLU A 84 7.49 -3.98 -8.28
N PHE A 85 8.74 -3.72 -8.66
CA PHE A 85 9.33 -2.38 -8.66
C PHE A 85 10.31 -2.24 -9.81
N ASP A 86 10.55 -1.01 -10.25
CA ASP A 86 11.59 -0.68 -11.23
C ASP A 86 12.78 -0.02 -10.52
N GLN A 87 13.99 -0.39 -10.97
CA GLN A 87 15.28 0.17 -10.54
C GLN A 87 16.13 0.58 -11.76
N GLY A 88 15.49 0.97 -12.87
CA GLY A 88 16.15 1.45 -14.09
C GLY A 88 16.72 0.35 -15.00
N SER A 89 16.69 -0.91 -14.57
CA SER A 89 17.09 -2.08 -15.37
C SER A 89 15.91 -3.01 -15.71
N GLY A 90 14.68 -2.56 -15.44
CA GLY A 90 13.45 -3.30 -15.69
C GLY A 90 12.75 -3.73 -14.40
N TRP A 91 11.59 -4.35 -14.61
CA TRP A 91 10.70 -4.79 -13.53
C TRP A 91 11.28 -5.96 -12.74
N ARG A 92 11.41 -5.78 -11.43
CA ARG A 92 11.83 -6.82 -10.50
C ARG A 92 10.67 -7.17 -9.58
N ARG A 93 10.47 -8.46 -9.35
CA ARG A 93 9.42 -8.96 -8.47
C ARG A 93 9.85 -8.90 -7.01
N ALA A 94 9.07 -8.21 -6.18
CA ALA A 94 9.21 -8.18 -4.73
C ALA A 94 8.35 -9.25 -4.03
N CYS A 95 7.16 -9.56 -4.56
CA CYS A 95 6.30 -10.60 -3.98
C CYS A 95 5.48 -11.32 -5.06
N LEU A 96 5.38 -12.65 -4.96
CA LEU A 96 4.77 -13.52 -5.98
C LEU A 96 3.25 -13.60 -5.87
N ASN A 97 2.72 -13.83 -4.66
CA ASN A 97 1.29 -14.02 -4.42
C ASN A 97 0.81 -13.10 -3.28
N PRO A 98 0.85 -11.77 -3.45
CA PRO A 98 0.45 -10.84 -2.39
C PRO A 98 -1.02 -11.00 -1.96
N GLN A 99 -1.90 -11.44 -2.88
CA GLN A 99 -3.30 -11.72 -2.61
C GLN A 99 -3.54 -12.87 -1.62
N GLU A 100 -2.56 -13.74 -1.40
CA GLU A 100 -2.66 -14.87 -0.46
C GLU A 100 -2.26 -14.48 0.98
N GLN A 101 -1.69 -13.28 1.15
CA GLN A 101 -1.11 -12.84 2.44
C GLN A 101 -1.92 -11.76 3.14
N VAL A 102 -2.71 -10.99 2.38
CA VAL A 102 -3.47 -9.86 2.92
C VAL A 102 -4.88 -9.87 2.34
N SER A 103 -5.84 -9.78 3.25
CA SER A 103 -7.28 -9.68 3.00
C SER A 103 -7.83 -8.32 3.44
N LEU A 104 -9.08 -8.03 3.09
CA LEU A 104 -9.79 -6.86 3.60
C LEU A 104 -10.03 -6.95 5.11
N GLN A 105 -10.22 -8.15 5.63
CA GLN A 105 -10.48 -8.37 7.05
C GLN A 105 -9.24 -8.02 7.91
N ASP A 106 -8.03 -8.27 7.39
CA ASP A 106 -6.78 -7.94 8.08
C ASP A 106 -6.60 -6.43 8.32
N ILE A 107 -7.27 -5.60 7.51
CA ILE A 107 -7.28 -4.14 7.65
C ILE A 107 -8.59 -3.60 8.26
N GLY A 108 -9.41 -4.48 8.83
CA GLY A 108 -10.64 -4.12 9.53
C GLY A 108 -11.82 -3.76 8.61
N ILE A 109 -11.81 -4.23 7.37
CA ILE A 109 -12.92 -4.07 6.42
C ILE A 109 -13.68 -5.39 6.33
N GLU A 110 -14.93 -5.37 6.76
CA GLU A 110 -15.80 -6.55 6.78
C GLU A 110 -16.57 -6.75 5.47
N GLU A 111 -16.60 -5.75 4.59
CA GLU A 111 -17.26 -5.82 3.28
C GLU A 111 -16.60 -6.82 2.32
N ASP A 112 -17.43 -7.37 1.44
CA ASP A 112 -16.97 -8.16 0.30
C ASP A 112 -16.16 -7.30 -0.70
N TYR A 113 -15.17 -7.91 -1.35
CA TYR A 113 -14.29 -7.23 -2.31
C TYR A 113 -15.06 -6.58 -3.46
N VAL A 114 -16.18 -7.16 -3.91
CA VAL A 114 -17.03 -6.59 -4.97
C VAL A 114 -17.66 -5.26 -4.52
N VAL A 115 -18.02 -5.15 -3.23
CA VAL A 115 -18.56 -3.91 -2.66
C VAL A 115 -17.45 -2.87 -2.58
N VAL A 116 -16.30 -3.21 -2.00
CA VAL A 116 -15.17 -2.28 -1.82
C VAL A 116 -14.66 -1.74 -3.16
N MET A 117 -14.66 -2.54 -4.23
CA MET A 117 -14.27 -2.05 -5.54
C MET A 117 -15.23 -1.01 -6.15
N ARG A 118 -16.49 -0.94 -5.69
CA ARG A 118 -17.47 0.03 -6.19
C ARG A 118 -17.43 1.35 -5.42
N LEU A 119 -17.00 1.32 -4.17
CA LEU A 119 -16.94 2.48 -3.28
C LEU A 119 -15.68 3.31 -3.49
N ASP A 120 -15.79 4.62 -3.53
CA ASP A 120 -14.61 5.49 -3.47
C ASP A 120 -13.93 5.43 -2.08
N ASP A 121 -12.70 5.94 -1.99
CA ASP A 121 -11.92 5.86 -0.74
C ASP A 121 -12.59 6.64 0.42
N GLY A 122 -13.31 7.73 0.12
CA GLY A 122 -14.00 8.54 1.11
C GLY A 122 -15.26 7.85 1.64
N GLU A 123 -15.99 7.15 0.78
CA GLU A 123 -17.13 6.31 1.17
C GLU A 123 -16.69 5.15 2.09
N ILE A 124 -15.55 4.52 1.79
CA ILE A 124 -14.98 3.45 2.62
C ILE A 124 -14.61 4.01 4.01
N GLU A 125 -13.91 5.15 4.07
CA GLU A 125 -13.55 5.82 5.33
C GLU A 125 -14.80 6.18 6.16
N TYR A 126 -15.83 6.73 5.50
CA TYR A 126 -17.09 7.08 6.15
C TYR A 126 -17.80 5.87 6.75
N GLN A 127 -17.95 4.78 5.98
CA GLN A 127 -18.62 3.56 6.45
C GLN A 127 -17.88 2.89 7.62
N GLN A 128 -16.54 2.87 7.59
CA GLN A 128 -15.75 2.37 8.71
C GLN A 128 -15.94 3.23 9.96
N ARG A 129 -15.82 4.55 9.84
CA ARG A 129 -16.02 5.48 10.95
C ARG A 129 -17.41 5.33 11.56
N PHE A 130 -18.45 5.22 10.74
CA PHE A 130 -19.82 5.03 11.22
C PHE A 130 -20.00 3.70 11.96
N ARG A 131 -19.38 2.62 11.50
CA ARG A 131 -19.39 1.32 12.20
C ARG A 131 -18.71 1.39 13.55
N GLU A 132 -17.55 2.03 13.63
CA GLU A 132 -16.83 2.18 14.91
C GLU A 132 -17.63 3.03 15.91
N LEU A 133 -18.31 4.08 15.44
CA LEU A 133 -19.27 4.83 16.27
C LEU A 133 -20.42 3.95 16.75
N LYS A 134 -21.06 3.18 15.86
CA LYS A 134 -22.13 2.24 16.23
C LYS A 134 -21.66 1.20 17.26
N LYS A 135 -20.45 0.65 17.11
CA LYS A 135 -19.84 -0.26 18.09
C LYS A 135 -19.64 0.42 19.45
N ALA A 136 -19.23 1.69 19.48
CA ALA A 136 -19.11 2.45 20.71
C ALA A 136 -20.46 2.66 21.41
N PHE A 137 -21.50 3.07 20.67
CA PHE A 137 -22.84 3.26 21.23
C PHE A 137 -23.50 1.96 21.71
N ASN A 138 -23.35 0.86 20.96
CA ASN A 138 -23.88 -0.43 21.38
C ASN A 138 -23.23 -0.96 22.67
N ARG A 139 -21.95 -0.64 22.91
CA ARG A 139 -21.29 -0.95 24.19
C ARG A 139 -21.86 -0.15 25.36
N TYR A 140 -22.25 1.11 25.11
CA TYR A 140 -22.88 1.97 26.13
C TYR A 140 -24.33 1.57 26.43
N GLY A 141 -25.11 1.16 25.42
CA GLY A 141 -26.48 0.68 25.62
C GLY A 141 -26.59 -0.60 26.48
N ASN A 142 -25.52 -1.37 26.59
CA ASN A 142 -25.45 -2.60 27.39
C ASN A 142 -24.83 -2.38 28.79
N SER A 143 -24.45 -1.16 29.18
CA SER A 143 -23.94 -0.86 30.52
C SER A 143 -25.01 -0.46 31.54
N GLY A 144 -26.28 -0.70 31.22
CA GLY A 144 -27.38 -0.92 32.17
C GLY A 144 -27.38 -0.07 33.44
N GLU A 145 -27.57 1.24 33.32
CA GLU A 145 -28.36 1.96 34.30
C GLU A 145 -29.77 2.05 33.70
N GLN A 146 -30.72 1.31 34.28
CA GLN A 146 -32.14 1.35 33.89
C GLN A 146 -32.66 2.76 34.16
N SER A 147 -32.55 3.67 33.19
CA SER A 147 -33.19 4.96 33.30
C SER A 147 -34.70 4.76 33.14
N SER A 148 -35.45 5.10 34.19
CA SER A 148 -36.90 5.12 34.16
C SER A 148 -37.37 6.01 33.01
N THR A 149 -38.09 5.44 32.05
CA THR A 149 -38.68 6.23 30.97
C THR A 149 -39.89 7.00 31.50
N TYR A 150 -40.08 8.24 31.02
CA TYR A 150 -41.16 9.15 31.44
C TYR A 150 -42.59 8.64 31.20
N HIS A 151 -42.75 7.48 30.56
CA HIS A 151 -44.03 6.82 30.30
C HIS A 151 -44.28 5.59 31.18
N ALA A 152 -43.40 5.28 32.12
CA ALA A 152 -43.68 4.28 33.15
C ALA A 152 -44.69 4.86 34.17
N LYS A 153 -45.97 4.76 33.84
CA LYS A 153 -47.11 4.93 34.77
C LYS A 153 -47.82 3.60 34.91
#